data_AF-A0A920DQN1-F1
#
_entry.id   AF-A0A920DQN1-F1
#
_cell.length_a   1.000
_cell.length_b   1.000
_cell.length_c   1.000
_cell.angle_alpha   90.00
_cell.angle_beta   90.00
_cell.angle_gamma   90.00
#
_symmetry.space_group_name_H-M   'P 1'
#
loop_
_entity.id
_entity.type
_entity.pdbx_description
1 polymer ?
#
loop_
_entity_poly.entity_id
_entity_poly.type
_entity_poly.pdbx_seq_one_letter_code
_entity_poly.pdbx_strand_id
1 'polypeptide(L)'
;MSSNCIYPLCDNGGDILGCMNEMAFNYNPNATIDDGSCIPVVEGCMDDDALNYDSDANTSCISCCEYLGCTDSTAFNYDADATSDDGFLYI
;
A
#
# COMPACT_ATOMS: atom_id res chain seq x y z
N MET A 1 31.86 9.32 29.77
CA MET A 1 30.74 8.38 29.81
C MET A 1 31.20 7.16 29.04
N SER A 2 31.28 6.03 29.74
CA SER A 2 32.04 4.84 29.36
C SER A 2 31.27 3.93 28.41
N SER A 3 31.80 3.63 27.23
CA SER A 3 31.34 2.53 26.38
C SER A 3 32.37 1.41 26.39
N ASN A 4 32.20 0.44 27.28
CA ASN A 4 32.87 -0.85 27.23
C ASN A 4 32.08 -1.75 26.28
N CYS A 5 32.59 -1.97 25.08
CA CYS A 5 31.96 -2.87 24.11
C CYS A 5 32.61 -4.25 24.21
N ILE A 6 31.80 -5.29 24.48
CA ILE A 6 32.15 -6.67 24.14
C ILE A 6 31.31 -7.02 22.91
N TYR A 7 31.96 -7.46 21.84
CA TYR A 7 31.29 -7.98 20.64
C TYR A 7 30.26 -9.06 21.05
N PRO A 8 29.03 -9.05 20.52
CA PRO A 8 28.61 -8.38 19.28
C PRO A 8 27.78 -7.10 19.47
N LEU A 9 27.77 -6.46 20.65
CA LEU A 9 26.92 -5.27 20.88
C LEU A 9 27.74 -4.12 21.46
N CYS A 10 28.28 -3.30 20.56
CA CYS A 10 28.69 -1.94 20.90
C CYS A 10 27.48 -1.01 20.89
N ASP A 11 26.62 -1.13 21.90
CA ASP A 11 25.56 -0.13 22.13
C ASP A 11 26.21 1.18 22.57
N ASN A 12 26.45 2.06 21.59
CA ASN A 12 26.78 3.46 21.82
C ASN A 12 25.53 4.34 21.88
N GLY A 13 24.36 3.77 22.20
CA GLY A 13 23.13 4.50 22.50
C GLY A 13 22.59 5.37 21.35
N GLY A 14 23.03 5.13 20.11
CA GLY A 14 22.72 5.95 18.95
C GLY A 14 22.29 5.17 17.70
N ASP A 15 22.21 3.84 17.79
CA ASP A 15 21.77 3.01 16.68
C ASP A 15 20.25 2.91 16.69
N ILE A 16 19.62 3.37 15.61
CA ILE A 16 18.18 3.27 15.38
C ILE A 16 18.00 2.20 14.31
N LEU A 17 17.43 1.07 14.71
CA LEU A 17 17.07 -0.01 13.79
C LEU A 17 15.81 0.36 13.02
N GLY A 18 15.80 0.04 11.73
CA GLY A 18 14.61 0.11 10.90
C GLY A 18 14.95 0.04 9.42
N CYS A 19 13.91 0.00 8.59
CA CYS A 19 14.09 -0.02 7.16
C CYS A 19 14.72 1.29 6.64
N MET A 20 15.87 1.18 5.98
CA MET A 20 16.57 2.33 5.37
C MET A 20 16.21 2.53 3.88
N ASN A 21 15.40 1.66 3.29
CA ASN A 21 14.98 1.78 1.89
C ASN A 21 13.82 2.78 1.75
N GLU A 22 14.07 3.92 1.10
CA GLU A 22 13.08 4.98 0.87
C GLU A 22 11.86 4.55 0.05
N MET A 23 11.97 3.45 -0.71
CA MET A 23 10.86 2.89 -1.50
C MET A 23 10.05 1.83 -0.74
N ALA A 24 10.40 1.53 0.52
CA ALA A 24 9.67 0.56 1.33
C ALA A 24 8.48 1.20 2.05
N PHE A 25 7.42 0.42 2.25
CA PHE A 25 6.20 0.84 2.93
C PHE A 25 6.44 1.32 4.36
N ASN A 26 7.43 0.74 5.04
CA ASN A 26 7.80 1.03 6.42
C ASN A 26 9.16 1.75 6.54
N TYR A 27 9.53 2.56 5.54
CA TYR A 27 10.76 3.37 5.59
C TYR A 27 10.84 4.19 6.89
N ASN A 28 11.97 4.10 7.58
CA ASN A 28 12.27 4.87 8.77
C ASN A 28 13.42 5.86 8.46
N PRO A 29 13.14 7.16 8.30
CA PRO A 29 14.18 8.15 7.98
C PRO A 29 15.18 8.39 9.12
N ASN A 30 14.89 7.92 10.34
CA ASN A 30 15.81 8.00 11.47
C ASN A 30 16.66 6.74 11.61
N ALA A 31 16.42 5.68 10.83
CA ALA A 31 17.19 4.45 10.92
C ALA A 31 18.65 4.72 10.53
N THR A 32 19.56 4.32 11.41
CA THR A 32 21.02 4.40 11.18
C THR A 32 21.62 3.05 10.82
N ILE A 33 20.87 1.97 11.07
CA ILE A 33 21.21 0.59 10.71
C ILE A 33 19.98 -0.10 10.14
N ASP A 34 20.14 -0.68 8.94
CA ASP A 34 19.12 -1.52 8.32
C ASP A 34 18.97 -2.82 9.12
N ASP A 35 17.74 -3.10 9.55
CA ASP A 35 17.39 -4.31 10.29
C ASP A 35 16.80 -5.41 9.39
N GLY A 36 16.71 -5.17 8.08
CA GLY A 36 16.14 -6.10 7.12
C GLY A 36 14.62 -6.23 7.22
N SER A 37 13.94 -5.33 7.94
CA SER A 37 12.48 -5.33 8.09
C SER A 37 11.73 -4.66 6.94
N CYS A 38 12.41 -4.19 5.89
CA CYS A 38 11.79 -3.48 4.79
C CYS A 38 10.65 -4.28 4.12
N ILE A 39 9.47 -3.66 4.07
CA ILE A 39 8.27 -4.20 3.42
C ILE A 39 8.14 -3.53 2.05
N PRO A 40 8.07 -4.30 0.95
CA PRO A 40 7.84 -3.71 -0.37
C PRO A 40 6.49 -3.02 -0.43
N VAL A 41 6.40 -1.92 -1.19
CA VAL A 41 5.11 -1.33 -1.52
C VAL A 41 4.37 -2.25 -2.48
N VAL A 42 3.13 -2.57 -2.12
CA VAL A 42 2.18 -3.30 -2.96
C VAL A 42 1.00 -2.36 -3.17
N GLU A 43 0.90 -1.81 -4.39
CA GLU A 43 -0.22 -0.97 -4.79
C GLU A 43 -1.36 -1.85 -5.32
N GLY A 44 -2.58 -1.56 -4.87
CA GLY A 44 -3.78 -2.28 -5.30
C GLY A 44 -5.05 -1.61 -4.80
N CYS A 45 -6.20 -2.12 -5.23
CA CYS A 45 -7.49 -1.66 -4.72
C CYS A 45 -7.72 -2.24 -3.32
N MET A 46 -7.91 -1.38 -2.32
CA MET A 46 -8.16 -1.81 -0.93
C MET A 46 -9.64 -1.72 -0.54
N ASP A 47 -10.52 -1.41 -1.50
CA ASP A 47 -11.97 -1.39 -1.33
C ASP A 47 -12.52 -2.81 -1.53
N ASP A 48 -13.14 -3.37 -0.50
CA ASP A 48 -13.65 -4.74 -0.50
C ASP A 48 -14.91 -4.93 -1.36
N ASP A 49 -15.57 -3.84 -1.74
CA ASP A 49 -16.69 -3.85 -2.69
C ASP A 49 -16.21 -3.83 -4.16
N ALA A 50 -14.92 -3.58 -4.43
CA ALA A 50 -14.37 -3.57 -5.78
C ALA A 50 -14.10 -4.98 -6.34
N LEU A 51 -14.24 -5.14 -7.65
CA LEU A 51 -14.01 -6.40 -8.36
C LEU A 51 -12.57 -6.90 -8.28
N ASN A 52 -11.63 -5.96 -8.20
CA ASN A 52 -10.20 -6.22 -8.14
C ASN A 52 -9.61 -5.87 -6.78
N TYR A 53 -10.41 -6.00 -5.71
CA TYR A 53 -9.92 -5.93 -4.35
C TYR A 53 -8.67 -6.81 -4.16
N ASP A 54 -7.62 -6.20 -3.62
CA ASP A 54 -6.35 -6.83 -3.31
C ASP A 54 -6.10 -6.74 -1.80
N SER A 55 -6.23 -7.88 -1.11
CA SER A 55 -5.99 -7.96 0.33
C SER A 55 -4.52 -7.85 0.73
N ASP A 56 -3.59 -8.05 -0.22
CA ASP A 56 -2.16 -7.95 0.01
C ASP A 56 -1.63 -6.51 -0.24
N ALA A 57 -2.46 -5.63 -0.82
CA ALA A 57 -2.13 -4.23 -1.02
C ALA A 57 -1.91 -3.52 0.32
N ASN A 58 -0.78 -2.82 0.42
CA ASN A 58 -0.47 -1.96 1.55
C ASN A 58 -0.52 -0.46 1.19
N THR A 59 -0.65 -0.15 -0.10
CA THR A 59 -0.82 1.20 -0.61
C THR A 59 -2.08 1.26 -1.46
N SER A 60 -3.05 2.08 -1.05
CA SER A 60 -4.34 2.18 -1.73
C SER A 60 -4.19 2.88 -3.08
N CYS A 61 -4.71 2.27 -4.13
CA CYS A 61 -4.88 2.90 -5.43
C CYS A 61 -6.38 2.97 -5.79
N ILE A 62 -7.02 4.05 -5.34
CA ILE A 62 -8.46 4.30 -5.55
C ILE A 62 -8.80 4.35 -7.05
N SER A 63 -7.93 4.97 -7.86
CA SER A 63 -8.15 5.11 -9.30
C SER A 63 -8.02 3.79 -10.08
N CYS A 64 -7.51 2.72 -9.47
CA CYS A 64 -7.44 1.42 -10.11
C CYS A 64 -8.48 0.43 -9.59
N CYS A 65 -9.37 0.83 -8.66
CA CYS A 65 -10.51 0.00 -8.27
C CYS A 65 -11.49 -0.19 -9.44
N GLU A 66 -11.91 -1.44 -9.65
CA GLU A 66 -12.87 -1.82 -10.68
C GLU A 66 -14.26 -2.03 -10.08
N TYR A 67 -15.29 -1.37 -10.61
CA TYR A 67 -16.67 -1.50 -10.15
C TYR A 67 -17.58 -1.85 -11.33
N LEU A 68 -18.50 -2.81 -11.12
CA LEU A 68 -19.52 -3.16 -12.10
C LEU A 68 -20.71 -2.20 -12.04
N GLY A 69 -21.15 -1.75 -13.20
CA GLY A 69 -22.42 -1.06 -13.37
C GLY A 69 -22.63 -0.66 -14.82
N CYS A 70 -23.68 0.10 -15.11
CA CYS A 70 -23.94 0.55 -16.47
C CYS A 70 -23.07 1.76 -16.81
N THR A 71 -22.23 1.61 -17.84
CA THR A 71 -21.32 2.68 -18.28
C THR A 71 -21.93 3.65 -19.30
N ASP A 72 -23.13 3.35 -19.81
CA ASP A 72 -23.84 4.20 -20.77
C ASP A 72 -24.52 5.37 -20.08
N SER A 73 -23.94 6.57 -20.21
CA SER A 73 -24.47 7.83 -19.66
C SER A 73 -25.89 8.20 -20.11
N THR A 74 -26.43 7.54 -21.14
CA THR A 74 -27.79 7.77 -21.63
C THR A 74 -28.81 6.79 -21.06
N ALA A 75 -28.37 5.75 -20.36
CA ALA A 75 -29.22 4.74 -19.72
C ALA A 75 -29.85 5.25 -18.43
N PHE A 76 -31.05 4.76 -18.11
CA PHE A 76 -31.72 5.06 -16.84
C PHE A 76 -30.99 4.47 -15.62
N ASN A 77 -30.24 3.39 -15.81
CA ASN A 77 -29.45 2.74 -14.77
C ASN A 77 -27.96 3.10 -14.84
N TYR A 78 -27.58 4.19 -15.51
CA TYR A 78 -26.20 4.67 -15.54
C TYR A 78 -25.61 4.78 -14.13
N ASP A 79 -24.41 4.22 -13.96
CA ASP A 79 -23.64 4.30 -12.73
C ASP A 79 -22.35 5.08 -13.00
N ALA A 80 -22.17 6.20 -12.29
CA ALA A 80 -21.01 7.08 -12.47
C ALA A 80 -19.73 6.53 -11.83
N ASP A 81 -19.86 5.58 -10.91
CA ASP A 81 -18.74 4.92 -10.23
C ASP A 81 -18.30 3.65 -10.97
N ALA A 82 -19.12 3.15 -11.92
CA ALA A 82 -18.81 1.99 -12.73
C ALA A 82 -17.62 2.24 -13.67
N THR A 83 -16.61 1.40 -13.53
CA THR A 83 -15.42 1.39 -14.40
C THR A 83 -15.42 0.19 -15.36
N SER A 84 -16.34 -0.76 -15.16
CA SER A 84 -16.56 -1.92 -16.02
C SER A 84 -18.06 -2.13 -16.26
N ASP A 85 -18.44 -2.36 -17.52
CA ASP A 85 -19.84 -2.50 -17.91
C ASP A 85 -20.41 -3.85 -17.48
N ASP A 86 -21.55 -3.83 -16.79
CA ASP A 86 -22.24 -5.04 -16.32
C ASP A 86 -23.08 -5.76 -17.39
N GLY A 87 -23.14 -5.18 -18.60
CA GLY A 87 -23.90 -5.71 -19.73
C GLY A 87 -25.41 -5.51 -19.63
N PHE A 88 -25.90 -4.79 -18.62
CA PHE A 88 -27.31 -4.49 -18.42
C PHE A 88 -27.61 -3.04 -18.81
N LEU A 89 -28.10 -2.85 -20.04
CA LEU A 89 -28.49 -1.55 -20.56
C LEU A 89 -30.00 -1.32 -20.40
N TYR A 90 -30.40 -0.38 -19.55
CA TYR A 90 -31.82 -0.01 -19.37
C TYR A 90 -32.06 1.37 -19.99
N ILE A 91 -32.77 1.39 -21.11
CA ILE A 91 -33.09 2.59 -21.90
C ILE A 91 -34.59 2.87 -21.93
#